data_AF-A0A6L6F224-F1
#
_entry.id   AF-A0A6L6F224-F1
#
_cell.length_a   1.000
_cell.length_b   1.000
_cell.length_c   1.000
_cell.angle_alpha   90.00
_cell.angle_beta   90.00
_cell.angle_gamma   90.00
#
_symmetry.space_group_name_H-M   'P 1'
#
loop_
_entity.id
_entity.type
_entity.pdbx_description
1 polymer ?
#
loop_
_entity_poly.entity_id
_entity_poly.type
_entity_poly.pdbx_seq_one_letter_code
_entity_poly.pdbx_strand_id
1 'polypeptide(L)'
;MTQQSSGPSRLSRVAAKEVPHRKAGRFFAAQSDVKHSCEQLVLDVKRSSLHDAMKTDLLNAVQRVKQAAHAISEDTPGGRNDLVELEKQVEHLQLAEKWVNAAERVLTRLGTDGTKDVRDCLLEYQDRVMWCVRAGHWDGQLTAALLELTQHVQEAEALASRTVSG
;
A
#
# COMPACT_ATOMS: atom_id res chain seq x y z
N MET A 1 -9.43 42.76 35.55
CA MET A 1 -8.27 42.84 34.63
C MET A 1 -7.89 41.43 34.22
N THR A 2 -8.38 40.94 33.08
CA THR A 2 -8.12 39.59 32.57
C THR A 2 -7.08 39.70 31.45
N GLN A 3 -5.85 39.27 31.73
CA GLN A 3 -4.81 39.13 30.70
C GLN A 3 -5.19 37.96 29.79
N GLN A 4 -5.54 38.25 28.54
CA GLN A 4 -5.55 37.25 27.47
C GLN A 4 -4.11 36.93 27.10
N SER A 5 -3.65 35.73 27.46
CA SER A 5 -2.41 35.19 26.92
C SER A 5 -2.58 34.95 25.42
N SER A 6 -2.00 35.82 24.61
CA SER A 6 -1.95 35.64 23.16
C SER A 6 -1.05 34.44 22.85
N GLY A 7 -1.66 33.27 22.62
CA GLY A 7 -0.94 32.08 22.17
C GLY A 7 -0.21 32.33 20.83
N PRO A 8 0.80 31.51 20.51
CA PRO A 8 1.65 31.70 19.34
C PRO A 8 0.83 31.77 18.04
N SER A 9 1.01 32.87 17.30
CA SER A 9 0.32 33.16 16.04
C SER A 9 0.58 32.09 14.97
N ARG A 10 -0.31 31.99 13.97
CA ARG A 10 -0.16 31.03 12.87
C ARG A 10 1.16 31.20 12.12
N LEU A 11 1.63 32.43 11.97
CA LEU A 11 2.92 32.77 11.37
C LEU A 11 4.11 32.30 12.22
N SER A 12 4.05 32.44 13.56
CA SER A 12 5.12 31.93 14.43
C SER A 12 5.17 30.40 14.47
N ARG A 13 4.02 29.72 14.31
CA ARG A 13 3.99 28.26 14.13
C ARG A 13 4.58 27.81 12.79
N VAL A 14 4.41 28.58 11.72
CA VAL A 14 5.02 28.28 10.40
C VAL A 14 6.53 28.51 10.45
N ALA A 15 6.97 29.65 10.99
CA ALA A 15 8.40 29.93 11.20
C ALA A 15 9.07 28.89 12.11
N ALA A 16 8.39 28.42 13.17
CA ALA A 16 8.89 27.36 14.05
C ALA A 16 8.95 25.96 13.38
N LYS A 17 8.33 25.78 12.21
CA LYS A 17 8.47 24.58 11.37
C LYS A 17 9.67 24.69 10.41
N GLU A 18 10.19 25.89 10.16
CA GLU A 18 11.35 26.14 9.31
C GLU A 18 12.69 26.11 10.08
N VAL A 19 12.66 25.78 11.37
CA VAL A 19 13.89 25.57 12.16
C VAL A 19 14.70 24.42 11.53
N PRO A 20 15.96 24.64 11.09
CA PRO A 20 16.74 23.67 10.33
C PRO A 20 16.79 22.27 10.96
N HIS A 21 17.03 22.18 12.28
CA HIS A 21 17.06 20.88 12.99
C HIS A 21 15.71 20.14 13.00
N ARG A 22 14.58 20.87 13.01
CA ARG A 22 13.24 20.26 12.94
C ARG A 22 12.88 19.86 11.51
N LYS A 23 13.43 20.53 10.50
CA LYS A 23 13.29 20.16 9.09
C LYS A 23 14.04 18.86 8.80
N ALA A 24 15.32 18.79 9.20
CA ALA A 24 16.16 17.60 9.11
C ALA A 24 15.50 16.40 9.81
N GLY A 25 15.10 16.55 11.08
CA GLY A 25 14.48 15.48 11.84
C GLY A 25 13.18 14.93 11.20
N ARG A 26 12.36 15.80 10.59
CA ARG A 26 11.14 15.37 9.88
C ARG A 26 11.42 14.70 8.55
N PHE A 27 12.52 15.09 7.88
CA PHE A 27 12.97 14.43 6.66
C PHE A 27 13.43 13.00 6.95
N PHE A 28 14.33 12.82 7.93
CA PHE A 28 14.82 11.49 8.31
C PHE A 28 13.72 10.59 8.89
N ALA A 29 12.75 11.15 9.61
CA ALA A 29 11.57 10.41 10.04
C ALA A 29 10.81 9.83 8.83
N ALA A 30 10.40 10.68 7.87
CA ALA A 30 9.70 10.23 6.67
C ALA A 30 10.52 9.20 5.86
N GLN A 31 11.83 9.38 5.76
CA GLN A 31 12.71 8.41 5.08
C GLN A 31 12.74 7.06 5.81
N SER A 32 12.80 7.08 7.15
CA SER A 32 12.74 5.89 7.99
C SER A 32 11.39 5.17 7.85
N ASP A 33 10.30 5.93 7.81
CA ASP A 33 8.94 5.40 7.69
C ASP A 33 8.75 4.67 6.36
N VAL A 34 9.14 5.29 5.23
CA VAL A 34 9.13 4.63 3.90
C VAL A 34 9.96 3.36 3.90
N LYS A 35 11.17 3.40 4.47
CA LYS A 35 12.06 2.24 4.53
C LYS A 35 11.43 1.11 5.34
N HIS A 36 10.88 1.42 6.50
CA HIS A 36 10.21 0.46 7.36
C HIS A 36 9.01 -0.19 6.67
N SER A 37 8.13 0.61 6.06
CA SER A 37 6.96 0.12 5.33
C SER A 37 7.35 -0.78 4.15
N CYS A 38 8.43 -0.43 3.43
CA CYS A 38 8.97 -1.27 2.35
C CYS A 38 9.56 -2.59 2.87
N GLU A 39 10.27 -2.57 4.01
CA GLU A 39 10.82 -3.79 4.63
C GLU A 39 9.71 -4.72 5.11
N GLN A 40 8.69 -4.17 5.74
CA GLN A 40 7.51 -4.90 6.18
C GLN A 40 6.80 -5.55 4.99
N LEU A 41 6.53 -4.80 3.93
CA LEU A 41 5.87 -5.34 2.73
C LEU A 41 6.71 -6.45 2.06
N VAL A 42 8.03 -6.34 2.02
CA VAL A 42 8.89 -7.43 1.50
C VAL A 42 8.73 -8.70 2.33
N LEU A 43 8.63 -8.59 3.66
CA LEU A 43 8.42 -9.75 4.53
C LEU A 43 7.05 -10.38 4.30
N ASP A 44 6.02 -9.55 4.14
CA ASP A 44 4.64 -10.00 3.91
C ASP A 44 4.53 -10.74 2.57
N VAL A 45 5.05 -10.15 1.48
CA VAL A 45 5.09 -10.81 0.16
C VAL A 45 5.84 -12.14 0.20
N LYS A 46 6.97 -12.21 0.91
CA LYS A 46 7.74 -13.46 1.02
C LYS A 46 6.98 -14.56 1.78
N ARG A 47 6.14 -14.19 2.75
CA ARG A 47 5.34 -15.12 3.56
C ARG A 47 3.98 -15.45 2.94
N SER A 48 3.53 -14.68 1.96
CA SER A 48 2.26 -14.87 1.26
C SER A 48 2.17 -16.21 0.53
N SER A 49 0.95 -16.69 0.27
CA SER A 49 0.69 -17.87 -0.56
C SER A 49 0.62 -17.55 -2.06
N LEU A 50 0.98 -16.32 -2.46
CA LEU A 50 0.95 -15.89 -3.85
C LEU A 50 1.84 -16.74 -4.75
N HIS A 51 1.44 -16.85 -6.02
CA HIS A 51 2.29 -17.39 -7.08
C HIS A 51 3.58 -16.58 -7.23
N ASP A 52 4.67 -17.26 -7.59
CA ASP A 52 6.01 -16.65 -7.67
C ASP A 52 6.05 -15.45 -8.63
N ALA A 53 5.34 -15.49 -9.76
CA ALA A 53 5.26 -14.36 -10.69
C ALA A 53 4.67 -13.11 -10.03
N MET A 54 3.57 -13.25 -9.25
CA MET A 54 2.95 -12.13 -8.54
C MET A 54 3.84 -11.61 -7.41
N LYS A 55 4.54 -12.51 -6.71
CA LYS A 55 5.55 -12.12 -5.72
C LYS A 55 6.65 -11.30 -6.36
N THR A 56 7.18 -11.74 -7.50
CA THR A 56 8.20 -11.00 -8.25
C THR A 56 7.70 -9.62 -8.66
N ASP A 57 6.48 -9.50 -9.18
CA ASP A 57 5.88 -8.22 -9.56
C ASP A 57 5.78 -7.24 -8.37
N LEU A 58 5.28 -7.72 -7.21
CA LEU A 58 5.18 -6.91 -5.99
C LEU A 58 6.57 -6.53 -5.43
N LEU A 59 7.52 -7.46 -5.41
CA LEU A 59 8.89 -7.17 -4.95
C LEU A 59 9.59 -6.16 -5.87
N ASN A 60 9.37 -6.25 -7.18
CA ASN A 60 9.87 -5.27 -8.15
C ASN A 60 9.24 -3.89 -7.92
N ALA A 61 7.94 -3.84 -7.62
CA ALA A 61 7.25 -2.60 -7.26
C ALA A 61 7.88 -1.96 -6.00
N VAL A 62 8.07 -2.73 -4.93
CA VAL A 62 8.72 -2.23 -3.71
C VAL A 62 10.16 -1.78 -3.98
N GLN A 63 10.89 -2.49 -4.82
CA GLN A 63 12.25 -2.11 -5.19
C GLN A 63 12.30 -0.75 -5.90
N ARG A 64 11.32 -0.46 -6.78
CA ARG A 64 11.18 0.87 -7.42
C ARG A 64 10.94 1.97 -6.38
N VAL A 65 10.07 1.75 -5.39
CA VAL A 65 9.87 2.71 -4.29
C VAL A 65 11.18 2.93 -3.52
N LYS A 66 11.88 1.86 -3.13
CA LYS A 66 13.15 1.97 -2.40
C LYS A 66 14.20 2.78 -3.17
N GLN A 67 14.29 2.58 -4.49
CA GLN A 67 15.18 3.35 -5.35
C GLN A 67 14.78 4.82 -5.41
N ALA A 68 13.48 5.12 -5.55
CA ALA A 68 12.98 6.50 -5.53
C ALA A 68 13.26 7.19 -4.19
N ALA A 69 13.00 6.51 -3.06
CA ALA A 69 13.25 7.04 -1.73
C ALA A 69 14.75 7.29 -1.46
N HIS A 70 15.62 6.44 -2.01
CA HIS A 70 17.07 6.60 -1.89
C HIS A 70 17.62 7.78 -2.71
N ALA A 71 16.96 8.12 -3.82
CA ALA A 71 17.33 9.25 -4.66
C ALA A 71 17.00 10.61 -4.04
N ILE A 72 16.13 10.66 -3.02
CA ILE A 72 15.75 11.89 -2.34
C ILE A 72 16.74 12.19 -1.21
N SER A 73 17.38 13.35 -1.27
CA SER A 73 18.28 13.88 -0.23
C SER A 73 17.60 14.96 0.62
N GLU A 74 18.18 15.30 1.77
CA GLU A 74 17.67 16.38 2.64
C GLU A 74 17.61 17.75 1.92
N ASP A 75 18.55 17.97 1.00
CA ASP A 75 18.66 19.19 0.22
C ASP A 75 17.66 19.25 -0.94
N THR A 76 16.97 18.15 -1.24
CA THR A 76 15.97 18.09 -2.31
C THR A 76 14.80 19.02 -1.97
N PRO A 77 14.49 20.04 -2.80
CA PRO A 77 13.35 20.92 -2.57
C PRO A 77 12.05 20.12 -2.55
N GLY A 78 11.34 20.15 -1.42
CA GLY A 78 10.10 19.38 -1.27
C GLY A 78 10.32 17.89 -0.95
N GLY A 79 11.55 17.40 -0.82
CA GLY A 79 11.85 15.96 -0.69
C GLY A 79 11.13 15.24 0.46
N ARG A 80 10.83 15.93 1.57
CA ARG A 80 9.97 15.36 2.62
C ARG A 80 8.57 14.99 2.10
N ASN A 81 7.94 15.86 1.31
CA ASN A 81 6.61 15.60 0.78
C ASN A 81 6.65 14.45 -0.23
N ASP A 82 7.71 14.36 -1.02
CA ASP A 82 7.93 13.25 -1.95
C ASP A 82 8.08 11.92 -1.18
N LEU A 83 8.83 11.90 -0.07
CA LEU A 83 8.91 10.73 0.81
C LEU A 83 7.56 10.35 1.40
N VAL A 84 6.75 11.31 1.84
CA VAL A 84 5.39 11.05 2.32
C VAL A 84 4.50 10.49 1.20
N GLU A 85 4.67 10.92 -0.04
CA GLU A 85 3.92 10.37 -1.17
C GLU A 85 4.38 8.94 -1.52
N LEU A 86 5.68 8.68 -1.47
CA LEU A 86 6.22 7.33 -1.60
C LEU A 86 5.69 6.41 -0.49
N GLU A 87 5.54 6.90 0.74
CA GLU A 87 4.95 6.13 1.84
C GLU A 87 3.52 5.69 1.50
N LYS A 88 2.67 6.60 1.01
CA LYS A 88 1.30 6.26 0.56
C LYS A 88 1.29 5.25 -0.58
N GLN A 89 2.23 5.35 -1.52
CA GLN A 89 2.37 4.36 -2.58
C GLN A 89 2.69 2.97 -1.99
N VAL A 90 3.51 2.88 -0.94
CA VAL A 90 3.75 1.62 -0.22
C VAL A 90 2.48 1.13 0.46
N GLU A 91 1.69 2.00 1.08
CA GLU A 91 0.41 1.63 1.68
C GLU A 91 -0.55 1.02 0.64
N HIS A 92 -0.63 1.61 -0.56
CA HIS A 92 -1.42 1.04 -1.66
C HIS A 92 -0.89 -0.33 -2.10
N LEU A 93 0.43 -0.52 -2.16
CA LEU A 93 1.03 -1.83 -2.47
C LEU A 93 0.80 -2.87 -1.37
N GLN A 94 0.76 -2.46 -0.09
CA GLN A 94 0.42 -3.33 1.02
C GLN A 94 -1.04 -3.80 0.94
N LEU A 95 -1.96 -2.90 0.59
CA LEU A 95 -3.35 -3.28 0.33
C LEU A 95 -3.48 -4.23 -0.86
N ALA A 96 -2.67 -4.01 -1.90
CA ALA A 96 -2.62 -4.92 -3.05
C ALA A 96 -2.15 -6.32 -2.67
N GLU A 97 -1.03 -6.45 -1.96
CA GLU A 97 -0.56 -7.74 -1.44
C GLU A 97 -1.66 -8.43 -0.63
N LYS A 98 -2.25 -7.71 0.33
CA LYS A 98 -3.27 -8.26 1.23
C LYS A 98 -4.45 -8.86 0.46
N TRP A 99 -5.02 -8.12 -0.48
CA TRP A 99 -6.23 -8.54 -1.18
C TRP A 99 -5.98 -9.57 -2.27
N VAL A 100 -4.85 -9.49 -2.98
CA VAL A 100 -4.45 -10.53 -3.94
C VAL A 100 -4.16 -11.84 -3.21
N ASN A 101 -3.51 -11.77 -2.04
CA ASN A 101 -3.22 -12.94 -1.20
C ASN A 101 -4.51 -13.52 -0.58
N ALA A 102 -5.46 -12.67 -0.18
CA ALA A 102 -6.78 -13.13 0.23
C ALA A 102 -7.54 -13.83 -0.90
N ALA A 103 -7.54 -13.26 -2.12
CA ALA A 103 -8.15 -13.86 -3.30
C ALA A 103 -7.56 -15.25 -3.58
N GLU A 104 -6.23 -15.40 -3.52
CA GLU A 104 -5.54 -16.68 -3.71
C GLU A 104 -6.00 -17.75 -2.69
N ARG A 105 -6.11 -17.36 -1.42
CA ARG A 105 -6.62 -18.24 -0.36
C ARG A 105 -8.08 -18.63 -0.57
N VAL A 106 -8.90 -17.74 -1.13
CA VAL A 106 -10.30 -18.06 -1.48
C VAL A 106 -10.35 -19.02 -2.66
N LEU A 107 -9.59 -18.76 -3.72
CA LEU A 107 -9.50 -19.63 -4.89
C LEU A 107 -9.05 -21.05 -4.50
N THR A 108 -8.06 -21.15 -3.62
CA THR A 108 -7.60 -22.44 -3.07
C THR A 108 -8.70 -23.17 -2.31
N ARG A 109 -9.48 -22.46 -1.48
CA ARG A 109 -10.58 -23.05 -0.70
C ARG A 109 -11.78 -23.46 -1.56
N LEU A 110 -12.11 -22.65 -2.56
CA LEU A 110 -13.19 -22.96 -3.50
C LEU A 110 -12.87 -24.25 -4.27
N GLY A 111 -11.60 -24.51 -4.56
CA GLY A 111 -11.19 -25.71 -5.26
C GLY A 111 -11.86 -25.85 -6.63
N THR A 112 -11.75 -27.02 -7.26
CA THR A 112 -12.40 -27.31 -8.55
C THR A 112 -13.93 -27.35 -8.49
N ASP A 113 -14.48 -27.49 -7.29
CA ASP A 113 -15.91 -27.65 -7.06
C ASP A 113 -16.63 -26.31 -6.82
N GLY A 114 -15.88 -25.22 -6.65
CA GLY A 114 -16.42 -23.87 -6.57
C GLY A 114 -17.04 -23.42 -7.90
N THR A 115 -18.05 -22.55 -7.82
CA THR A 115 -18.73 -21.99 -8.99
C THR A 115 -17.71 -21.35 -9.94
N LYS A 116 -17.63 -21.86 -11.17
CA LYS A 116 -16.68 -21.40 -12.18
C LYS A 116 -16.72 -19.89 -12.36
N ASP A 117 -17.91 -19.31 -12.44
CA ASP A 117 -18.09 -17.86 -12.62
C ASP A 117 -17.46 -17.05 -11.48
N VAL A 118 -17.56 -17.51 -10.24
CA VAL A 118 -16.95 -16.84 -9.07
C VAL A 118 -15.43 -16.92 -9.14
N ARG A 119 -14.90 -18.08 -9.55
CA ARG A 119 -13.46 -18.26 -9.74
C ARG A 119 -12.91 -17.38 -10.86
N ASP A 120 -13.58 -17.37 -12.00
CA ASP A 120 -13.18 -16.60 -13.18
C ASP A 120 -13.22 -15.09 -12.86
N CYS A 121 -14.27 -14.61 -12.16
CA CYS A 121 -14.33 -13.24 -11.65
C CYS A 121 -13.13 -12.91 -10.74
N LEU A 122 -12.84 -13.74 -9.72
CA LEU A 122 -11.72 -13.48 -8.81
C LEU A 122 -10.38 -13.39 -9.54
N LEU A 123 -10.14 -14.27 -10.51
CA LEU A 123 -8.93 -14.26 -11.33
C LEU A 123 -8.84 -12.97 -12.17
N GLU A 124 -9.95 -12.54 -12.79
CA GLU A 124 -9.99 -11.30 -13.57
C GLU A 124 -9.65 -10.07 -12.72
N TYR A 125 -10.27 -9.91 -11.55
CA TYR A 125 -10.00 -8.75 -10.68
C TYR A 125 -8.61 -8.83 -10.03
N GLN A 126 -8.11 -10.03 -9.74
CA GLN A 126 -6.73 -10.24 -9.28
C GLN A 126 -5.74 -9.78 -10.36
N ASP A 127 -5.95 -10.17 -11.62
CA ASP A 127 -5.12 -9.77 -12.74
C ASP A 127 -5.17 -8.26 -12.99
N ARG A 128 -6.34 -7.62 -12.81
CA ARG A 128 -6.50 -6.17 -12.91
C ARG A 128 -5.67 -5.43 -11.87
N VAL A 129 -5.69 -5.88 -10.61
CA VAL A 129 -4.84 -5.33 -9.54
C VAL A 129 -3.36 -5.52 -9.88
N MET A 130 -2.97 -6.72 -10.29
CA MET A 130 -1.58 -7.01 -10.65
C MET A 130 -1.11 -6.23 -11.88
N TRP A 131 -2.00 -5.92 -12.83
CA TRP A 131 -1.71 -5.02 -13.94
C TRP A 131 -1.37 -3.61 -13.45
N CYS A 132 -2.14 -3.04 -12.52
CA CYS A 132 -1.83 -1.73 -11.93
C CYS A 132 -0.48 -1.74 -11.20
N VAL A 133 -0.17 -2.82 -10.45
CA VAL A 133 1.11 -3.00 -9.77
C VAL A 133 2.28 -2.97 -10.77
N ARG A 134 2.18 -3.72 -11.87
CA ARG A 134 3.21 -3.77 -12.92
C ARG A 134 3.38 -2.44 -13.64
N ALA A 135 2.27 -1.78 -13.97
CA ALA A 135 2.26 -0.50 -14.70
C ALA A 135 2.74 0.69 -13.85
N GLY A 136 2.83 0.55 -12.53
CA GLY A 136 3.22 1.64 -11.64
C GLY A 136 2.08 2.63 -11.35
N HIS A 137 0.83 2.25 -11.62
CA HIS A 137 -0.35 3.06 -11.35
C HIS A 137 -0.81 2.87 -9.90
N TRP A 138 0.05 3.22 -8.94
CA TRP A 138 -0.21 3.05 -7.50
C TRP A 138 -0.96 4.25 -6.90
N ASP A 139 -2.02 4.65 -7.59
CA ASP A 139 -2.80 5.84 -7.31
C ASP A 139 -4.30 5.47 -7.22
N GLY A 140 -5.17 6.39 -7.64
CA GLY A 140 -6.60 6.15 -7.73
C GLY A 140 -6.98 4.94 -8.60
N GLN A 141 -6.17 4.56 -9.60
CA GLN A 141 -6.44 3.40 -10.43
C GLN A 141 -6.29 2.09 -9.64
N LEU A 142 -5.18 1.90 -8.92
CA LEU A 142 -5.00 0.75 -8.05
C LEU A 142 -6.07 0.73 -6.96
N THR A 143 -6.40 1.90 -6.39
CA THR A 143 -7.48 2.00 -5.38
C THR A 143 -8.81 1.50 -5.93
N ALA A 144 -9.20 1.89 -7.14
CA ALA A 144 -10.44 1.44 -7.77
C ALA A 144 -10.44 -0.09 -8.01
N ALA A 145 -9.34 -0.63 -8.56
CA ALA A 145 -9.20 -2.07 -8.77
C ALA A 145 -9.25 -2.87 -7.45
N LEU A 146 -8.66 -2.33 -6.38
CA LEU A 146 -8.71 -2.96 -5.05
C LEU A 146 -10.11 -2.98 -4.45
N LEU A 147 -10.91 -1.93 -4.64
CA LEU A 147 -12.28 -1.90 -4.15
C LEU A 147 -13.12 -3.00 -4.79
N GLU A 148 -13.01 -3.17 -6.12
CA GLU A 148 -13.68 -4.23 -6.84
C GLU A 148 -13.22 -5.62 -6.37
N LEU A 149 -11.90 -5.86 -6.30
CA LEU A 149 -11.37 -7.15 -5.82
C LEU A 149 -11.82 -7.45 -4.39
N THR A 150 -11.79 -6.45 -3.50
CA THR A 150 -12.22 -6.59 -2.10
C THR A 150 -13.66 -7.09 -2.01
N GLN A 151 -14.56 -6.48 -2.80
CA GLN A 151 -15.96 -6.87 -2.82
C GLN A 151 -16.13 -8.34 -3.27
N HIS A 152 -15.50 -8.71 -4.38
CA HIS A 152 -15.60 -10.07 -4.92
C HIS A 152 -14.96 -11.12 -4.00
N VAL A 153 -13.85 -10.79 -3.33
CA VAL A 153 -13.24 -11.66 -2.32
C VAL A 153 -14.22 -11.89 -1.16
N GLN A 154 -14.87 -10.86 -0.64
CA GLN A 154 -15.82 -10.99 0.47
C GLN A 154 -17.05 -11.82 0.08
N GLU A 155 -17.59 -11.60 -1.11
CA GLU A 155 -18.72 -12.38 -1.64
C GLU A 155 -18.35 -13.86 -1.83
N ALA A 156 -17.17 -14.11 -2.40
CA ALA A 156 -16.65 -15.45 -2.61
C ALA A 156 -16.30 -16.16 -1.29
N GLU A 157 -15.80 -15.45 -0.28
CA GLU A 157 -15.60 -15.99 1.07
C GLU A 157 -16.91 -16.49 1.69
N ALA A 158 -17.98 -15.69 1.57
CA ALA A 158 -19.30 -16.08 2.07
C ALA A 158 -19.84 -17.34 1.38
N LEU A 159 -19.53 -17.54 0.09
CA LEU A 159 -19.89 -18.74 -0.65
C LEU A 159 -19.02 -19.95 -0.24
N ALA A 160 -17.71 -19.77 -0.14
CA ALA A 160 -16.78 -20.83 0.25
C ALA A 160 -17.06 -21.37 1.67
N SER A 161 -17.49 -20.51 2.60
CA SER A 161 -17.90 -20.95 3.94
C SER A 161 -19.13 -21.86 3.93
N ARG A 162 -20.02 -21.71 2.94
CA ARG A 162 -21.22 -22.56 2.79
C ARG A 162 -20.90 -23.93 2.20
N THR A 163 -19.91 -24.02 1.30
CA THR A 163 -19.56 -25.28 0.63
C THR A 163 -18.72 -26.23 1.49
N VAL A 164 -17.92 -25.72 2.44
CA VAL A 164 -17.11 -26.56 3.36
C VAL A 164 -17.95 -27.21 4.47
N SER A 165 -19.23 -26.81 4.61
CA SER A 165 -20.13 -27.28 5.68
C SER A 165 -21.18 -28.30 5.19
N GLY A 166 -21.06 -28.83 3.97
CA GLY A 166 -21.94 -29.85 3.39
C GLY A 166 -21.14 -31.07 2.96
#